data_AF-A0A925HIK4-F1
#
_entry.id   AF-A0A925HIK4-F1
#
_cell.length_a   1.000
_cell.length_b   1.000
_cell.length_c   1.000
_cell.angle_alpha   90.00
_cell.angle_beta   90.00
_cell.angle_gamma   90.00
#
_symmetry.space_group_name_H-M   'P 1'
#
loop_
_entity.id
_entity.type
_entity.pdbx_description
1 polymer ?
#
loop_
_entity_poly.entity_id
_entity_poly.type
_entity_poly.pdbx_seq_one_letter_code
_entity_poly.pdbx_strand_id
1 'polypeptide(L)'
;MNSRLNVLIAASTLGISVSVMALVADQPEKPATQPERRDSSTEQSQPTADRKSSRDEMGRASAKVTQEMLDRAINGWESKQLEAVRSTTKKHGMPSDVGPNVVIWHDAKPFKKIAVFREAVDHAFPVPHPDFLMHTISYRIDSERVSDLIASDGSLQVDRTGGCLSAKCDTEAHNVLSLNLANDVLTGKMSVQQARDEHAKIAMGEKQGKSHPYLEELQFEPQNKESARDADKSHTPAGSSTKDPAARGVNEPKRPK
;
A
#
# COMPACT_ATOMS: atom_id res chain seq x y z
N MET A 1 -39.84 -37.02 -44.82
CA MET A 1 -40.10 -36.99 -43.37
C MET A 1 -39.41 -35.73 -42.84
N ASN A 2 -40.09 -34.58 -42.83
CA ASN A 2 -40.79 -33.97 -41.66
C ASN A 2 -39.88 -33.97 -40.42
N SER A 3 -39.52 -32.88 -39.73
CA SER A 3 -40.20 -31.58 -39.54
C SER A 3 -39.30 -30.59 -38.76
N ARG A 4 -39.46 -29.29 -39.10
CA ARG A 4 -39.66 -28.10 -38.23
C ARG A 4 -38.56 -27.57 -37.28
N LEU A 5 -38.13 -26.35 -37.63
CA LEU A 5 -37.95 -25.14 -36.81
C LEU A 5 -38.44 -25.20 -35.35
N ASN A 6 -37.65 -24.62 -34.44
CA ASN A 6 -38.16 -23.70 -33.43
C ASN A 6 -37.09 -22.69 -33.00
N VAL A 7 -37.36 -21.42 -33.31
CA VAL A 7 -36.75 -20.21 -32.77
C VAL A 7 -37.43 -19.93 -31.43
N LEU A 8 -36.66 -19.66 -30.36
CA LEU A 8 -37.19 -19.10 -29.13
C LEU A 8 -36.54 -17.74 -28.86
N ILE A 9 -37.36 -16.70 -29.01
CA ILE A 9 -37.10 -15.34 -28.55
C ILE A 9 -37.55 -15.28 -27.09
N ALA A 10 -36.68 -14.84 -26.18
CA ALA A 10 -37.07 -14.45 -24.83
C ALA A 10 -36.75 -12.95 -24.65
N ALA A 11 -37.81 -12.14 -24.74
CA ALA A 11 -37.86 -10.77 -24.25
C ALA A 11 -38.64 -10.77 -22.94
N SER A 12 -38.19 -9.99 -21.95
CA SER A 12 -38.89 -9.48 -20.74
C SER A 12 -37.79 -9.19 -19.69
N THR A 13 -37.71 -8.09 -18.96
CA THR A 13 -38.68 -7.04 -18.60
C THR A 13 -37.89 -5.91 -17.93
N LEU A 14 -38.26 -4.65 -18.20
CA LEU A 14 -37.84 -3.50 -17.40
C LEU A 14 -38.39 -3.62 -15.97
N GLY A 15 -37.52 -3.43 -14.97
CA GLY A 15 -37.89 -3.20 -13.58
C GLY A 15 -37.53 -1.78 -13.18
N ILE A 16 -38.53 -0.90 -13.14
CA ILE A 16 -38.48 0.39 -12.45
C ILE A 16 -38.90 0.13 -11.00
N SER A 17 -38.09 0.53 -10.01
CA SER A 17 -38.61 0.87 -8.68
C SER A 17 -37.62 1.77 -7.91
N VAL A 18 -37.88 3.08 -7.92
CA VAL A 18 -38.35 3.89 -6.79
C VAL A 18 -37.24 4.23 -5.78
N SER A 19 -36.73 5.46 -5.92
CA SER A 19 -35.96 6.17 -4.89
C SER A 19 -36.82 6.42 -3.66
N VAL A 20 -36.35 5.97 -2.50
CA VAL A 20 -36.87 6.40 -1.20
C VAL A 20 -35.96 7.50 -0.69
N MET A 21 -36.44 8.74 -0.72
CA MET A 21 -35.92 9.82 0.11
C MET A 21 -36.39 9.57 1.54
N ALA A 22 -35.44 9.35 2.45
CA ALA A 22 -35.70 9.41 3.89
C ALA A 22 -35.14 10.73 4.44
N LEU A 23 -36.06 11.53 4.99
CA LEU A 23 -35.84 12.75 5.73
C LEU A 23 -34.85 12.55 6.88
N VAL A 24 -33.90 13.47 6.99
CA VAL A 24 -33.13 13.76 8.20
C VAL A 24 -34.08 14.45 9.19
N ALA A 25 -34.32 13.82 10.33
CA ALA A 25 -34.96 14.43 11.49
C ALA A 25 -33.94 14.55 12.61
N ASP A 26 -33.56 15.80 12.85
CA ASP A 26 -32.74 16.33 13.94
C ASP A 26 -33.37 16.01 15.31
N GLN A 27 -32.56 15.61 16.28
CA GLN A 27 -32.94 15.54 17.70
C GLN A 27 -31.84 16.21 18.54
N PRO A 28 -32.21 17.13 19.44
CA PRO A 28 -31.27 18.01 20.12
C PRO A 28 -30.50 17.34 21.25
N GLU A 29 -29.22 17.69 21.35
CA GLU A 29 -28.30 17.36 22.44
C GLU A 29 -28.83 17.82 23.81
N LYS A 30 -28.63 16.98 24.84
CA LYS A 30 -28.79 17.35 26.24
C LYS A 30 -27.42 17.31 26.95
N PRO A 31 -27.11 18.30 27.81
CA PRO A 31 -25.74 18.63 28.17
C PRO A 31 -25.15 17.77 29.28
N ALA A 32 -23.81 17.74 29.28
CA ALA A 32 -22.94 17.10 30.24
C ALA A 32 -23.10 17.64 31.67
N THR A 33 -23.09 16.73 32.63
CA THR A 33 -22.84 17.02 34.05
C THR A 33 -21.73 16.09 34.56
N GLN A 34 -20.55 16.67 34.79
CA GLN A 34 -19.60 16.16 35.77
C GLN A 34 -20.14 16.43 37.18
N PRO A 35 -19.74 15.61 38.16
CA PRO A 35 -19.11 16.27 39.30
C PRO A 35 -17.86 15.57 39.82
N GLU A 36 -16.93 16.46 40.20
CA GLU A 36 -16.11 16.45 41.40
C GLU A 36 -14.99 15.41 41.59
N ARG A 37 -13.80 16.01 41.54
CA ARG A 37 -12.55 15.61 42.17
C ARG A 37 -12.76 15.24 43.64
N ARG A 38 -12.14 14.14 44.06
CA ARG A 38 -11.83 13.87 45.46
C ARG A 38 -10.32 13.66 45.58
N ASP A 39 -9.67 14.65 46.16
CA ASP A 39 -8.34 14.52 46.75
C ASP A 39 -8.44 13.65 48.01
N SER A 40 -7.54 12.70 48.16
CA SER A 40 -6.96 12.37 49.47
C SER A 40 -5.71 11.52 49.30
N SER A 41 -4.59 12.18 49.56
CA SER A 41 -3.26 11.67 49.82
C SER A 41 -3.24 10.57 50.88
N THR A 42 -2.39 9.55 50.72
CA THR A 42 -1.56 9.03 51.82
C THR A 42 -0.35 8.32 51.19
N GLU A 43 0.82 8.94 51.37
CA GLU A 43 2.14 8.32 51.20
C GLU A 43 2.37 7.27 52.29
N GLN A 44 2.94 6.13 51.91
CA GLN A 44 3.79 5.35 52.79
C GLN A 44 4.93 4.75 51.94
N SER A 45 6.10 5.35 52.09
CA SER A 45 7.38 4.90 51.54
C SER A 45 8.13 4.09 52.59
N GLN A 46 8.67 2.92 52.23
CA GLN A 46 9.95 2.35 52.72
C GLN A 46 10.26 0.96 52.07
N PRO A 47 11.50 0.41 52.09
CA PRO A 47 12.43 0.52 50.95
C PRO A 47 12.94 -0.83 50.35
N THR A 48 13.40 -0.72 49.10
CA THR A 48 14.47 -1.45 48.37
C THR A 48 14.77 -2.94 48.66
N ALA A 49 14.60 -3.79 47.64
CA ALA A 49 15.57 -4.83 47.24
C ALA A 49 15.26 -5.37 45.83
N ASP A 50 16.30 -5.44 44.99
CA ASP A 50 16.44 -6.28 43.79
C ASP A 50 15.33 -6.27 42.71
N ARG A 51 15.21 -5.15 41.98
CA ARG A 51 14.83 -5.23 40.56
C ARG A 51 16.06 -5.61 39.74
N LYS A 52 16.35 -6.92 39.71
CA LYS A 52 17.14 -7.49 38.62
C LYS A 52 16.39 -7.18 37.32
N SER A 53 16.98 -6.25 36.59
CA SER A 53 16.61 -5.82 35.25
C SER A 53 16.15 -7.01 34.39
N SER A 54 14.84 -7.15 34.19
CA SER A 54 14.21 -8.00 33.18
C SER A 54 14.42 -7.43 31.77
N ARG A 55 15.66 -7.04 31.51
CA ARG A 55 16.18 -6.57 30.22
C ARG A 55 17.06 -7.68 29.66
N ASP A 56 16.52 -8.88 29.65
CA ASP A 56 17.00 -10.05 28.94
C ASP A 56 15.74 -10.90 28.70
N GLU A 57 15.55 -11.36 27.46
CA GLU A 57 14.40 -12.12 26.94
C GLU A 57 13.12 -11.34 26.58
N MET A 58 13.14 -10.62 25.45
CA MET A 58 12.07 -10.78 24.46
C MET A 58 12.56 -10.34 23.07
N GLY A 59 13.43 -11.14 22.47
CA GLY A 59 13.43 -11.25 21.01
C GLY A 59 12.10 -11.87 20.60
N ARG A 60 11.03 -11.07 20.56
CA ARG A 60 9.73 -11.52 20.06
C ARG A 60 9.91 -11.72 18.56
N ALA A 61 10.26 -12.94 18.16
CA ALA A 61 9.98 -13.39 16.82
C ALA A 61 8.53 -12.99 16.54
N SER A 62 8.32 -12.11 15.55
CA SER A 62 6.97 -11.71 15.17
C SER A 62 6.17 -12.99 14.96
N ALA A 63 5.07 -13.16 15.70
CA ALA A 63 4.29 -14.38 15.62
C ALA A 63 3.83 -14.55 14.17
N LYS A 64 4.11 -15.70 13.57
CA LYS A 64 3.70 -15.99 12.20
C LYS A 64 2.18 -15.84 12.10
N VAL A 65 1.71 -15.13 11.07
CA VAL A 65 0.27 -14.92 10.84
C VAL A 65 -0.43 -16.27 10.66
N THR A 66 -1.52 -16.48 11.42
CA THR A 66 -2.39 -17.66 11.29
C THR A 66 -3.63 -17.36 10.45
N GLN A 67 -4.35 -18.40 10.02
CA GLN A 67 -5.61 -18.23 9.28
C GLN A 67 -6.64 -17.46 10.12
N GLU A 68 -6.72 -17.73 11.43
CA GLU A 68 -7.66 -17.05 12.33
C GLU A 68 -7.30 -15.56 12.55
N MET A 69 -6.01 -15.21 12.45
CA MET A 69 -5.60 -13.80 12.46
C MET A 69 -6.03 -13.10 11.17
N LEU A 70 -5.81 -13.74 10.03
CA LEU A 70 -6.21 -13.23 8.72
C LEU A 70 -7.73 -13.04 8.64
N ASP A 71 -8.51 -14.07 8.98
CA ASP A 71 -9.98 -14.06 8.92
C ASP A 71 -10.58 -12.94 9.80
N ARG A 72 -10.00 -12.70 10.98
CA ARG A 72 -10.41 -11.59 11.85
C ARG A 72 -10.06 -10.23 11.24
N ALA A 73 -8.87 -10.10 10.64
CA ALA A 73 -8.41 -8.83 10.08
C ALA A 73 -9.25 -8.38 8.86
N ILE A 74 -9.68 -9.34 8.04
CA ILE A 74 -10.45 -9.06 6.81
C ILE A 74 -11.97 -9.15 6.99
N ASN A 75 -12.45 -9.36 8.22
CA ASN A 75 -13.89 -9.41 8.49
C ASN A 75 -14.55 -8.07 8.10
N GLY A 76 -15.62 -8.15 7.29
CA GLY A 76 -16.34 -6.98 6.80
C GLY A 76 -15.61 -6.17 5.72
N TRP A 77 -14.59 -6.75 5.08
CA TRP A 77 -14.02 -6.20 3.85
C TRP A 77 -14.94 -6.50 2.66
N GLU A 78 -14.85 -5.64 1.64
CA GLU A 78 -15.59 -5.78 0.38
C GLU A 78 -15.16 -7.05 -0.39
N SER A 79 -16.08 -7.57 -1.21
CA SER A 79 -15.94 -8.89 -1.85
C SER A 79 -14.70 -9.00 -2.76
N LYS A 80 -14.39 -7.96 -3.52
CA LYS A 80 -13.23 -7.92 -4.42
C LYS A 80 -11.90 -7.97 -3.64
N GLN A 81 -11.81 -7.27 -2.52
CA GLN A 81 -10.65 -7.27 -1.65
C GLN A 81 -10.48 -8.64 -0.98
N LEU A 82 -11.58 -9.26 -0.54
CA LEU A 82 -11.55 -10.64 -0.01
C LEU A 82 -11.06 -11.64 -1.07
N GLU A 83 -11.52 -11.50 -2.31
CA GLU A 83 -11.06 -12.34 -3.43
C GLU A 83 -9.57 -12.15 -3.70
N ALA A 84 -9.08 -10.90 -3.72
CA ALA A 84 -7.65 -10.62 -3.86
C ALA A 84 -6.82 -11.20 -2.71
N VAL A 85 -7.25 -11.04 -1.45
CA VAL A 85 -6.56 -11.67 -0.31
C VAL A 85 -6.49 -13.18 -0.49
N ARG A 86 -7.58 -13.84 -0.92
CA ARG A 86 -7.62 -15.29 -1.13
C ARG A 86 -6.72 -15.73 -2.28
N SER A 87 -6.77 -15.02 -3.42
CA SER A 87 -5.97 -15.37 -4.59
C SER A 87 -4.48 -15.12 -4.35
N THR A 88 -4.11 -14.02 -3.70
CA THR A 88 -2.73 -13.74 -3.28
C THR A 88 -2.27 -14.78 -2.24
N THR A 89 -3.10 -15.14 -1.26
CA THR A 89 -2.76 -16.21 -0.30
C THR A 89 -2.51 -17.55 -1.00
N LYS A 90 -3.37 -17.89 -1.97
CA LYS A 90 -3.24 -19.13 -2.75
C LYS A 90 -1.95 -19.15 -3.57
N LYS A 91 -1.56 -18.02 -4.17
CA LYS A 91 -0.39 -17.92 -5.04
C LYS A 91 0.93 -17.79 -4.27
N HIS A 92 0.95 -16.98 -3.22
CA HIS A 92 2.17 -16.54 -2.53
C HIS A 92 2.28 -17.05 -1.09
N GLY A 93 1.31 -17.83 -0.60
CA GLY A 93 1.27 -18.35 0.77
C GLY A 93 0.65 -17.38 1.78
N MET A 94 0.75 -17.67 3.07
CA MET A 94 0.19 -16.80 4.12
C MET A 94 0.88 -15.43 4.16
N PRO A 95 0.13 -14.33 4.40
CA PRO A 95 0.71 -13.00 4.55
C PRO A 95 1.71 -12.95 5.70
N SER A 96 2.66 -12.02 5.58
CA SER A 96 3.67 -11.76 6.61
C SER A 96 3.14 -10.82 7.69
N ASP A 97 2.19 -9.96 7.34
CA ASP A 97 1.56 -9.01 8.25
C ASP A 97 0.07 -8.83 7.93
N VAL A 98 -0.74 -8.64 8.97
CA VAL A 98 -2.19 -8.44 8.87
C VAL A 98 -2.61 -7.32 9.82
N GLY A 99 -3.32 -6.34 9.27
CA GLY A 99 -3.96 -5.26 10.02
C GLY A 99 -5.40 -5.04 9.56
N PRO A 100 -6.16 -4.20 10.29
CA PRO A 100 -7.58 -3.96 10.00
C PRO A 100 -7.83 -3.31 8.63
N ASN A 101 -6.81 -2.64 8.06
CA ASN A 101 -6.94 -1.88 6.81
C ASN A 101 -6.01 -2.37 5.68
N VAL A 102 -5.08 -3.28 5.98
CA VAL A 102 -4.11 -3.78 5.00
C VAL A 102 -3.62 -5.18 5.36
N VAL A 103 -3.45 -6.03 4.34
CA VAL A 103 -2.79 -7.34 4.44
C VAL A 103 -1.55 -7.31 3.56
N ILE A 104 -0.41 -7.75 4.08
CA ILE A 104 0.90 -7.57 3.43
C ILE A 104 1.66 -8.90 3.33
N TRP A 105 2.22 -9.15 2.14
CA TRP A 105 3.25 -10.16 1.90
C TRP A 105 4.57 -9.44 1.66
N HIS A 106 5.56 -9.71 2.50
CA HIS A 106 6.93 -9.26 2.27
C HIS A 106 7.70 -10.32 1.50
N ASP A 107 8.58 -9.90 0.59
CA ASP A 107 9.51 -10.78 -0.12
C ASP A 107 8.84 -11.92 -0.93
N ALA A 108 7.62 -11.67 -1.41
CA ALA A 108 6.89 -12.55 -2.34
C ALA A 108 7.43 -12.40 -3.76
N LYS A 109 8.56 -13.08 -4.04
CA LYS A 109 9.30 -12.95 -5.31
C LYS A 109 8.40 -13.10 -6.55
N PRO A 110 8.60 -12.28 -7.60
CA PRO A 110 9.66 -11.26 -7.76
C PRO A 110 9.39 -9.95 -7.00
N PHE A 111 8.26 -9.85 -6.30
CA PHE A 111 7.85 -8.63 -5.61
C PHE A 111 8.56 -8.48 -4.26
N LYS A 112 9.00 -7.25 -3.99
CA LYS A 112 9.49 -6.84 -2.67
C LYS A 112 8.36 -6.81 -1.66
N LYS A 113 7.15 -6.46 -2.11
CA LYS A 113 5.94 -6.36 -1.29
C LYS A 113 4.70 -6.53 -2.15
N ILE A 114 3.71 -7.26 -1.64
CA ILE A 114 2.33 -7.26 -2.12
C ILE A 114 1.46 -6.74 -0.97
N ALA A 115 0.52 -5.86 -1.26
CA ALA A 115 -0.40 -5.33 -0.26
C ALA A 115 -1.83 -5.26 -0.80
N VAL A 116 -2.78 -5.82 -0.05
CA VAL A 116 -4.22 -5.62 -0.29
C VAL A 116 -4.75 -4.65 0.74
N PHE A 117 -5.36 -3.57 0.27
CA PHE A 117 -5.95 -2.53 1.11
C PHE A 117 -7.45 -2.75 1.25
N ARG A 118 -7.99 -2.42 2.42
CA ARG A 118 -9.44 -2.43 2.65
C ARG A 118 -10.15 -1.40 1.78
N GLU A 119 -9.61 -0.18 1.77
CA GLU A 119 -10.14 0.95 1.00
C GLU A 119 -9.65 0.89 -0.45
N ALA A 120 -10.59 1.12 -1.36
CA ALA A 120 -10.33 1.23 -2.79
C ALA A 120 -10.40 2.70 -3.24
N VAL A 121 -9.67 3.01 -4.30
CA VAL A 121 -9.74 4.31 -4.98
C VAL A 121 -10.18 4.05 -6.41
N ASP A 122 -11.22 4.74 -6.89
CA ASP A 122 -11.67 4.55 -8.26
C ASP A 122 -10.65 5.12 -9.25
N HIS A 123 -10.33 4.34 -10.28
CA HIS A 123 -9.44 4.70 -11.37
C HIS A 123 -10.12 4.43 -12.71
N ALA A 124 -10.05 5.38 -13.63
CA ALA A 124 -10.78 5.33 -14.91
C ALA A 124 -9.96 4.77 -16.08
N PHE A 125 -8.65 4.57 -15.92
CA PHE A 125 -7.75 4.18 -16.99
C PHE A 125 -7.16 2.78 -16.73
N PRO A 126 -7.01 1.92 -17.76
CA PRO A 126 -7.49 2.09 -19.14
C PRO A 126 -9.03 1.97 -19.26
N VAL A 127 -9.66 1.42 -18.22
CA VAL A 127 -11.10 1.24 -18.06
C VAL A 127 -11.45 1.46 -16.58
N PRO A 128 -12.68 1.87 -16.23
CA PRO A 128 -13.07 2.06 -14.84
C PRO A 128 -12.92 0.81 -13.97
N HIS A 129 -12.16 0.91 -12.88
CA HIS A 129 -11.97 -0.13 -11.87
C HIS A 129 -11.51 0.46 -10.51
N PRO A 130 -11.66 -0.29 -9.41
CA PRO A 130 -11.21 0.13 -8.08
C PRO A 130 -9.77 -0.34 -7.76
N ASP A 131 -8.90 0.57 -7.32
CA ASP A 131 -7.52 0.29 -6.95
C ASP A 131 -7.37 -0.09 -5.48
N PHE A 132 -7.04 -1.36 -5.19
CA PHE A 132 -6.87 -1.85 -3.82
C PHE A 132 -5.77 -2.92 -3.65
N LEU A 133 -5.20 -3.46 -4.73
CA LEU A 133 -4.12 -4.44 -4.71
C LEU A 133 -2.86 -3.82 -5.29
N MET A 134 -1.77 -3.81 -4.51
CA MET A 134 -0.51 -3.19 -4.88
C MET A 134 0.61 -4.21 -4.96
N HIS A 135 1.42 -4.11 -6.01
CA HIS A 135 2.67 -4.86 -6.17
C HIS A 135 3.85 -3.88 -6.22
N THR A 136 4.86 -4.14 -5.41
CA THR A 136 6.06 -3.31 -5.31
C THR A 136 7.29 -4.12 -5.71
N ILE A 137 8.14 -3.54 -6.56
CA ILE A 137 9.45 -4.09 -6.95
C ILE A 137 10.58 -3.17 -6.51
N SER A 138 11.78 -3.73 -6.38
CA SER A 138 13.02 -2.95 -6.28
C SER A 138 13.37 -2.39 -7.66
N TYR A 139 13.33 -1.07 -7.80
CA TYR A 139 13.58 -0.39 -9.08
C TYR A 139 14.06 1.04 -8.82
N ARG A 140 15.29 1.36 -9.23
CA ARG A 140 15.85 2.71 -9.21
C ARG A 140 15.28 3.51 -10.37
N ILE A 141 14.77 4.70 -10.07
CA ILE A 141 14.21 5.62 -11.06
C ILE A 141 15.00 6.91 -10.98
N ASP A 142 15.55 7.33 -12.11
CA ASP A 142 16.18 8.65 -12.23
C ASP A 142 15.10 9.73 -12.07
N SER A 143 15.36 10.72 -11.22
CA SER A 143 14.37 11.75 -10.87
C SER A 143 13.85 12.51 -12.09
N GLU A 144 14.67 12.66 -13.13
CA GLU A 144 14.31 13.32 -14.39
C GLU A 144 13.26 12.55 -15.20
N ARG A 145 13.06 11.25 -14.92
CA ARG A 145 12.12 10.38 -15.64
C ARG A 145 10.83 10.10 -14.86
N VAL A 146 10.71 10.61 -13.63
CA VAL A 146 9.52 10.39 -12.79
C VAL A 146 8.27 10.99 -13.44
N SER A 147 8.37 12.14 -14.10
CA SER A 147 7.25 12.74 -14.83
C SER A 147 6.71 11.84 -15.93
N ASP A 148 7.58 11.11 -16.63
CA ASP A 148 7.18 10.20 -17.72
C ASP A 148 6.33 9.05 -17.18
N LEU A 149 6.68 8.52 -16.00
CA LEU A 149 5.92 7.46 -15.33
C LEU A 149 4.53 7.94 -14.91
N ILE A 150 4.47 9.08 -14.23
CA ILE A 150 3.18 9.62 -13.76
C ILE A 150 2.27 10.00 -14.94
N ALA A 151 2.85 10.44 -16.06
CA ALA A 151 2.09 10.70 -17.28
C ALA A 151 1.61 9.42 -17.98
N SER A 152 2.34 8.31 -17.87
CA SER A 152 1.97 7.05 -18.53
C SER A 152 0.87 6.30 -17.78
N ASP A 153 0.89 6.28 -16.44
CA ASP A 153 -0.11 5.56 -15.65
C ASP A 153 -0.26 6.15 -14.23
N GLY A 154 -1.49 6.51 -13.87
CA GLY A 154 -1.85 7.08 -12.57
C GLY A 154 -1.80 6.07 -11.41
N SER A 155 -1.76 4.77 -11.70
CA SER A 155 -1.65 3.70 -10.71
C SER A 155 -0.21 3.49 -10.22
N LEU A 156 0.78 4.16 -10.82
CA LEU A 156 2.18 4.02 -10.44
C LEU A 156 2.56 4.87 -9.23
N GLN A 157 3.34 4.30 -8.31
CA GLN A 157 3.86 4.97 -7.13
C GLN A 157 5.38 4.81 -7.04
N VAL A 158 6.08 5.93 -6.89
CA VAL A 158 7.54 6.00 -6.82
C VAL A 158 8.00 6.30 -5.40
N ASP A 159 8.86 5.44 -4.87
CA ASP A 159 9.62 5.69 -3.64
C ASP A 159 11.12 5.69 -3.98
N ARG A 160 11.66 6.89 -4.25
CA ARG A 160 13.06 7.11 -4.63
C ARG A 160 14.02 6.64 -3.53
N THR A 161 13.78 7.09 -2.30
CA THR A 161 14.62 6.78 -1.13
C THR A 161 14.68 5.28 -0.88
N GLY A 162 13.53 4.60 -0.88
CA GLY A 162 13.42 3.16 -0.68
C GLY A 162 13.80 2.32 -1.89
N GLY A 163 13.99 2.94 -3.06
CA GLY A 163 14.31 2.28 -4.32
C GLY A 163 13.18 1.39 -4.82
N CYS A 164 11.95 1.90 -4.78
CA CYS A 164 10.77 1.11 -5.13
C CYS A 164 9.94 1.76 -6.22
N LEU A 165 9.44 0.92 -7.12
CA LEU A 165 8.32 1.22 -8.01
C LEU A 165 7.17 0.29 -7.63
N SER A 166 5.96 0.85 -7.52
CA SER A 166 4.75 0.07 -7.29
C SER A 166 3.70 0.38 -8.34
N ALA A 167 2.86 -0.60 -8.63
CA ALA A 167 1.57 -0.41 -9.31
C ALA A 167 0.46 -0.82 -8.34
N LYS A 168 -0.67 -0.09 -8.35
CA LYS A 168 -1.87 -0.40 -7.57
C LYS A 168 -3.09 -0.48 -8.50
N CYS A 169 -3.76 -1.63 -8.52
CA CYS A 169 -4.89 -1.94 -9.41
C CYS A 169 -5.88 -2.89 -8.68
N ASP A 170 -6.85 -3.48 -9.35
CA ASP A 170 -7.75 -4.51 -8.80
C ASP A 170 -7.18 -5.94 -8.94
N THR A 171 -6.19 -6.16 -9.81
CA THR A 171 -5.61 -7.48 -10.10
C THR A 171 -4.08 -7.48 -10.15
N GLU A 172 -3.46 -8.65 -9.91
CA GLU A 172 -2.01 -8.82 -10.04
C GLU A 172 -1.57 -8.68 -11.50
N ALA A 173 -2.31 -9.24 -12.45
CA ALA A 173 -2.00 -9.19 -13.88
C ALA A 173 -1.87 -7.75 -14.41
N HIS A 174 -2.80 -6.86 -14.02
CA HIS A 174 -2.75 -5.47 -14.45
C HIS A 174 -1.65 -4.68 -13.73
N ASN A 175 -1.32 -5.01 -12.48
CA ASN A 175 -0.14 -4.46 -11.83
C ASN A 175 1.16 -4.87 -12.57
N VAL A 176 1.26 -6.13 -12.99
CA VAL A 176 2.40 -6.64 -13.79
C VAL A 176 2.48 -5.92 -15.14
N LEU A 177 1.33 -5.68 -15.79
CA LEU A 177 1.24 -4.90 -17.02
C LEU A 177 1.77 -3.48 -16.84
N SER A 178 1.29 -2.75 -15.82
CA SER A 178 1.75 -1.40 -15.51
C SER A 178 3.26 -1.35 -15.23
N LEU A 179 3.80 -2.32 -14.49
CA LEU A 179 5.24 -2.39 -14.20
C LEU A 179 6.08 -2.67 -15.45
N ASN A 180 5.62 -3.55 -16.35
CA ASN A 180 6.28 -3.82 -17.64
C ASN A 180 6.32 -2.58 -18.53
N LEU A 181 5.19 -1.87 -18.65
CA LEU A 181 5.11 -0.65 -19.45
C LEU A 181 5.93 0.49 -18.83
N ALA A 182 5.95 0.60 -17.51
CA ALA A 182 6.82 1.56 -16.82
C ALA A 182 8.30 1.32 -17.15
N ASN A 183 8.75 0.06 -17.15
CA ASN A 183 10.11 -0.28 -17.54
C ASN A 183 10.40 0.10 -19.01
N ASP A 184 9.47 -0.18 -19.94
CA ASP A 184 9.63 0.19 -21.34
C ASP A 184 9.71 1.71 -21.55
N VAL A 185 8.95 2.50 -20.79
CA VAL A 185 9.05 3.97 -20.79
C VAL A 185 10.42 4.40 -20.27
N LEU A 186 10.83 3.93 -19.09
CA LEU A 186 12.10 4.34 -18.47
C LEU A 186 13.33 3.98 -19.30
N THR A 187 13.31 2.82 -19.96
CA THR A 187 14.38 2.37 -20.86
C THR A 187 14.35 3.01 -22.25
N GLY A 188 13.32 3.83 -22.54
CA GLY A 188 13.16 4.50 -23.83
C GLY A 188 12.70 3.59 -24.96
N LYS A 189 12.28 2.36 -24.65
CA LYS A 189 11.70 1.41 -25.61
C LYS A 189 10.30 1.86 -26.07
N MET A 190 9.59 2.59 -25.23
CA MET A 190 8.33 3.25 -25.57
C MET A 190 8.30 4.70 -25.11
N SER A 191 7.62 5.55 -25.87
CA SER A 191 7.19 6.86 -25.38
C SER A 191 6.00 6.71 -24.41
N VAL A 192 5.74 7.76 -23.62
CA VAL A 192 4.58 7.83 -22.71
C VAL A 192 3.27 7.51 -23.43
N GLN A 193 3.03 8.10 -24.60
CA GLN A 193 1.79 7.89 -25.35
C GLN A 193 1.67 6.45 -25.85
N GLN A 194 2.76 5.87 -26.38
CA GLN A 194 2.77 4.47 -26.81
C GLN A 194 2.46 3.52 -25.67
N ALA A 195 3.02 3.76 -24.48
CA ALA A 195 2.72 2.95 -23.30
C ALA A 195 1.24 3.03 -22.90
N ARG A 196 0.63 4.22 -22.97
CA ARG A 196 -0.81 4.39 -22.69
C ARG A 196 -1.69 3.64 -23.68
N ASP A 197 -1.39 3.76 -24.98
CA ASP A 197 -2.13 3.10 -26.04
C ASP A 197 -2.00 1.58 -25.95
N GLU A 198 -0.78 1.08 -25.68
CA GLU A 198 -0.52 -0.35 -25.55
C GLU A 198 -1.16 -0.92 -24.27
N HIS A 199 -1.19 -0.18 -23.16
CA HIS A 199 -1.93 -0.56 -21.96
C HIS A 199 -3.41 -0.79 -22.28
N ALA A 200 -4.07 0.19 -22.89
CA ALA A 200 -5.48 0.09 -23.24
C ALA A 200 -5.75 -1.06 -24.21
N LYS A 201 -4.89 -1.25 -25.20
CA LYS A 201 -4.99 -2.36 -26.16
C LYS A 201 -4.87 -3.73 -25.50
N ILE A 202 -3.90 -3.93 -24.62
CA ILE A 202 -3.69 -5.20 -23.90
C ILE A 202 -4.87 -5.48 -22.97
N ALA A 203 -5.29 -4.51 -22.16
CA ALA A 203 -6.42 -4.66 -21.25
C ALA A 203 -7.73 -5.00 -21.99
N MET A 204 -7.99 -4.35 -23.14
CA MET A 204 -9.14 -4.67 -23.97
C MET A 204 -9.03 -6.05 -24.64
N GLY A 205 -7.81 -6.48 -24.98
CA GLY A 205 -7.53 -7.82 -25.49
C GLY A 205 -7.80 -8.91 -24.46
N GLU A 206 -7.39 -8.69 -23.21
CA GLU A 206 -7.62 -9.63 -22.10
C GLU A 206 -9.11 -9.79 -21.80
N LYS A 207 -9.89 -8.70 -21.83
CA LYS A 207 -11.36 -8.77 -21.76
C LYS A 207 -12.00 -9.61 -22.88
N GLN A 208 -11.30 -9.81 -23.99
CA GLN A 208 -11.72 -10.67 -25.11
C GLN A 208 -11.15 -12.10 -25.00
N GLY A 209 -10.50 -12.44 -23.88
CA GLY A 209 -9.88 -13.75 -23.64
C GLY A 209 -8.51 -13.93 -24.30
N LYS A 210 -7.86 -12.86 -24.75
CA LYS A 210 -6.50 -12.93 -25.30
C LYS A 210 -5.48 -12.90 -24.17
N SER A 211 -4.48 -13.78 -24.22
CA SER A 211 -3.31 -13.67 -23.35
C SER A 211 -2.33 -12.63 -23.87
N HIS A 212 -1.45 -12.14 -23.00
CA HIS A 212 -0.34 -11.26 -23.36
C HIS A 212 0.80 -11.44 -22.35
N PRO A 213 2.08 -11.52 -22.77
CA PRO A 213 3.20 -11.72 -21.84
C PRO A 213 3.25 -10.69 -20.71
N TYR A 214 2.85 -9.45 -20.98
CA TYR A 214 2.87 -8.38 -19.98
C TYR A 214 1.83 -8.56 -18.85
N LEU A 215 0.86 -9.47 -18.99
CA LEU A 215 -0.12 -9.80 -17.95
C LEU A 215 0.31 -10.99 -17.10
N GLU A 216 1.27 -11.78 -17.59
CA GLU A 216 1.64 -13.07 -17.01
C GLU A 216 2.79 -12.91 -16.00
N GLU A 217 3.83 -12.17 -16.40
CA GLU A 217 5.02 -11.96 -15.58
C GLU A 217 5.79 -10.69 -15.97
N LEU A 218 6.71 -10.28 -15.09
CA LEU A 218 7.65 -9.20 -15.40
C LEU A 218 8.59 -9.66 -16.52
N GLN A 219 8.72 -8.84 -17.55
CA GLN A 219 9.56 -9.09 -18.72
C GLN A 219 11.01 -8.61 -18.52
N PHE A 220 11.36 -8.35 -17.26
CA PHE A 220 12.66 -7.90 -16.80
C PHE A 220 12.86 -8.37 -15.36
N GLU A 221 14.11 -8.55 -14.96
CA GLU A 221 14.45 -8.89 -13.58
C GLU A 221 14.49 -7.60 -12.73
N PRO A 222 13.73 -7.52 -11.62
CA PRO A 222 13.86 -6.41 -10.68
C PRO A 222 15.28 -6.28 -10.15
N GLN A 223 15.68 -5.04 -9.85
CA GLN A 223 17.01 -4.78 -9.29
C GLN A 223 17.15 -5.37 -7.88
N ASN A 224 18.37 -5.56 -7.40
CA ASN A 224 18.56 -5.91 -5.99
C ASN A 224 18.17 -4.72 -5.09
N LYS A 225 17.76 -5.02 -3.84
CA LYS A 225 17.21 -4.02 -2.91
C LYS A 225 18.21 -2.90 -2.61
N GLU A 226 19.49 -3.23 -2.52
CA GLU A 226 20.56 -2.32 -2.17
C GLU A 226 20.89 -1.37 -3.31
N SER A 227 20.99 -1.86 -4.54
CA SER A 227 21.29 -1.07 -5.74
C SER A 227 20.12 -0.19 -6.18
N ALA A 228 18.89 -0.60 -5.88
CA ALA A 228 17.71 0.15 -6.25
C ALA A 228 17.55 1.45 -5.43
N ARG A 229 18.08 1.50 -4.20
CA ARG A 229 17.93 2.63 -3.28
C ARG A 229 18.61 3.88 -3.77
N ASP A 230 17.95 5.02 -3.59
CA ASP A 230 18.49 6.36 -3.83
C ASP A 230 18.20 7.27 -2.63
N ALA A 231 18.82 6.95 -1.49
CA ALA A 231 18.61 7.71 -0.27
C ALA A 231 19.19 9.13 -0.38
N ASP A 232 18.39 10.10 0.04
CA ASP A 232 18.82 11.49 0.04
C ASP A 232 19.95 11.73 1.05
N LYS A 233 20.77 12.75 0.79
CA LYS A 233 21.87 13.14 1.69
C LYS A 233 21.44 14.31 2.56
N SER A 234 21.93 14.34 3.79
CA SER A 234 21.72 15.48 4.67
C SER A 234 22.18 16.78 4.00
N HIS A 235 21.28 17.76 3.88
CA HIS A 235 21.61 19.09 3.41
C HIS A 235 21.71 20.04 4.59
N THR A 236 22.90 20.62 4.82
CA THR A 236 23.10 21.69 5.80
C THR A 236 22.99 23.03 5.07
N PRO A 237 21.99 23.87 5.37
CA PRO A 237 21.87 25.19 4.76
C PRO A 237 23.14 26.02 5.00
N ALA A 238 23.60 26.73 3.98
CA ALA A 238 24.74 27.63 4.12
C ALA A 238 24.44 28.67 5.22
N GLY A 239 25.28 28.71 6.26
CA GLY A 239 25.17 29.64 7.39
C GLY A 239 24.69 29.02 8.71
N SER A 240 24.19 27.77 8.71
CA SER A 240 23.91 27.07 9.98
C SER A 240 25.18 26.41 10.51
N SER A 241 26.08 27.20 11.10
CA SER A 241 27.05 26.62 12.02
C SER A 241 26.30 26.25 13.29
N THR A 242 26.06 24.96 13.49
CA THR A 242 25.93 24.46 14.85
C THR A 242 27.29 24.66 15.50
N LYS A 243 27.46 25.77 16.21
CA LYS A 243 28.55 25.89 17.18
C LYS A 243 28.46 24.67 18.08
N ASP A 244 29.46 23.81 18.03
CA ASP A 244 29.67 22.75 19.01
C ASP A 244 29.51 23.33 20.43
N PRO A 245 28.68 22.75 21.31
CA PRO A 245 28.61 23.19 22.70
C PRO A 245 29.82 22.72 23.53
N ALA A 246 30.83 22.09 22.93
CA ALA A 246 31.98 21.50 23.64
C ALA A 246 33.19 22.44 23.85
N ALA A 247 33.08 23.74 23.60
CA ALA A 247 34.15 24.70 23.84
C ALA A 247 33.73 25.84 24.79
N ARG A 248 33.22 25.50 25.98
CA ARG A 248 33.36 26.38 27.15
C ARG A 248 34.52 25.85 27.99
N GLY A 249 35.73 26.22 27.57
CA GLY A 249 36.92 26.10 28.40
C GLY A 249 36.71 26.84 29.72
N VAL A 250 36.94 26.12 30.80
CA VAL A 250 37.00 26.62 32.17
C VAL A 250 38.12 27.67 32.23
N ASN A 251 37.76 28.95 32.35
CA ASN A 251 38.71 29.98 32.75
C ASN A 251 38.68 30.06 34.29
N GLU A 252 39.61 29.35 34.91
CA GLU A 252 39.89 29.42 36.34
C GLU A 252 40.75 30.66 36.63
N PRO A 253 40.35 31.58 37.53
CA PRO A 253 41.15 32.75 37.84
C PRO A 253 42.30 32.37 38.77
N LYS A 254 43.54 32.57 38.33
CA LYS A 254 44.74 32.48 39.16
C LYS A 254 44.65 33.49 40.31
N ARG A 255 44.66 33.00 41.56
CA ARG A 255 44.87 33.83 42.76
C ARG A 255 46.31 34.41 42.76
N PRO A 256 46.49 35.68 43.14
CA PRO A 256 47.83 36.23 43.33
C PRO A 256 48.39 35.87 44.72
N LYS A 257 49.69 35.55 44.69
CA LYS A 257 50.72 35.35 45.72
C LYS A 257 50.29 35.24 47.18
#